data_AF-A0A1F8LQN0-F1
#
_entry.id   AF-A0A1F8LQN0-F1
#
_cell.length_a   1.000
_cell.length_b   1.000
_cell.length_c   1.000
_cell.angle_alpha   90.00
_cell.angle_beta   90.00
_cell.angle_gamma   90.00
#
_symmetry.space_group_name_H-M   'P 1'
#
loop_
_entity.id
_entity.type
_entity.pdbx_description
1 polymer ?
#
loop_
_entity_poly.entity_id
_entity_poly.type
_entity_poly.pdbx_seq_one_letter_code
_entity_poly.pdbx_strand_id
1 'polypeptide(L)' 'MLKWRLKACPRCTGDVFIDRDLDGWFEQCLQCSFRRELKELNEFRKTAVAVGDKNINWNAEDDE' A
#
# COMPACT_ATOMS: atom_id res chain seq x y z
N MET A 1 -1.66 11.27 -8.19
CA MET A 1 -0.26 11.74 -8.13
C MET A 1 0.63 10.52 -8.31
N LEU A 2 1.43 10.46 -9.38
CA LEU A 2 2.41 9.40 -9.53
C LEU A 2 3.56 9.62 -8.52
N LYS A 3 3.90 8.58 -7.75
CA LYS A 3 5.01 8.63 -6.79
C LYS A 3 6.13 7.70 -7.22
N TRP A 4 7.33 8.25 -7.35
CA TRP A 4 8.52 7.51 -7.76
C TRP A 4 9.29 6.94 -6.56
N ARG A 5 9.85 5.75 -6.74
CA ARG A 5 10.79 5.11 -5.83
C ARG A 5 12.03 4.70 -6.62
N LEU A 6 13.17 5.30 -6.30
CA LEU A 6 14.41 5.03 -7.00
C LEU A 6 15.04 3.72 -6.52
N LYS A 7 15.59 2.93 -7.45
CA LYS A 7 16.28 1.66 -7.17
C LYS A 7 15.53 0.69 -6.25
N ALA A 8 14.20 0.71 -6.30
CA ALA A 8 13.35 -0.08 -5.40
C ALA A 8 12.80 -1.35 -6.05
N CYS A 9 13.04 -1.59 -7.35
CA CYS A 9 12.63 -2.83 -7.98
C CYS A 9 13.46 -4.02 -7.44
N PRO A 10 12.82 -5.07 -6.88
CA PRO A 10 13.53 -6.21 -6.32
C PRO A 10 14.14 -7.14 -7.39
N ARG A 11 13.74 -7.00 -8.67
CA ARG A 11 14.25 -7.85 -9.76
C ARG A 11 15.48 -7.27 -10.44
N CYS A 12 15.48 -5.97 -10.74
CA CYS A 12 16.54 -5.35 -11.54
C CYS A 12 17.19 -4.14 -10.86
N THR A 13 16.81 -3.80 -9.61
CA THR A 13 17.28 -2.60 -8.91
C THR A 13 16.98 -1.30 -9.68
N GLY A 14 15.97 -1.32 -10.54
CA GLY A 14 15.50 -0.17 -11.29
C GLY A 14 14.48 0.66 -10.55
N ASP A 15 14.03 1.73 -11.21
CA ASP A 15 13.04 2.65 -10.66
C ASP A 15 11.62 2.10 -10.82
N VAL A 16 10.79 2.40 -9.82
CA VAL A 16 9.40 1.97 -9.70
C VAL A 16 8.52 3.21 -9.55
N PHE A 17 7.36 3.22 -10.19
CA PHE A 17 6.33 4.23 -9.97
C PHE A 17 5.14 3.60 -9.27
N ILE A 18 4.46 4.40 -8.46
CA ILE A 18 3.19 4.07 -7.81
C ILE A 18 2.09 4.88 -8.47
N ASP A 19 1.02 4.20 -8.87
CA ASP A 19 -0.17 4.81 -9.45
C ASP A 19 -1.44 4.10 -8.97
N ARG A 20 -2.62 4.64 -9.33
CA ARG A 20 -3.92 4.09 -8.96
C ARG A 20 -4.81 3.93 -10.19
N ASP A 21 -5.25 2.69 -10.43
CA ASP A 21 -6.26 2.34 -11.44
C ASP A 21 -7.63 2.12 -10.78
N LEU A 22 -8.61 1.64 -11.57
CA LEU A 22 -9.94 1.25 -11.09
C LEU A 22 -9.89 0.19 -9.98
N ASP A 23 -8.96 -0.76 -10.07
CA ASP A 23 -8.78 -1.85 -9.09
C ASP A 23 -8.02 -1.43 -7.82
N GLY A 24 -7.42 -0.23 -7.81
CA GLY A 24 -6.69 0.28 -6.64
C GLY A 24 -5.25 0.68 -6.95
N TRP A 25 -4.44 0.75 -5.89
CA TRP A 25 -3.05 1.19 -5.98
C TRP A 25 -2.14 0.07 -6.47
N PHE A 26 -1.16 0.39 -7.29
CA PHE A 26 -0.13 -0.54 -7.74
C PHE A 26 1.22 0.15 -7.85
N GLU A 27 2.28 -0.63 -7.75
CA GLU A 27 3.63 -0.23 -8.12
C GLU A 27 4.13 -1.01 -9.34
N GLN A 28 4.84 -0.35 -10.24
CA GLN A 28 5.30 -0.91 -11.49
C GLN A 28 6.72 -0.43 -11.83
N CYS A 29 7.64 -1.36 -12.09
CA CYS A 29 9.01 -1.03 -12.49
C CYS A 29 9.06 -0.60 -13.95
N LEU A 30 9.77 0.51 -14.23
CA LEU A 30 9.98 1.02 -15.58
C LEU A 30 10.88 0.13 -16.45
N GLN A 31 11.89 -0.51 -15.85
CA GLN A 31 12.92 -1.22 -16.63
C GLN A 31 12.55 -2.67 -16.96
N CYS A 32 11.85 -3.37 -16.05
CA CYS A 32 11.57 -4.81 -16.21
C CYS A 32 10.09 -5.16 -16.12
N SER A 33 9.21 -4.16 -16.07
CA SER A 33 7.76 -4.35 -15.96
C SER A 33 7.33 -5.23 -14.78
N PHE A 34 8.09 -5.24 -13.67
CA PHE A 34 7.63 -5.85 -12.42
C PHE A 34 6.49 -5.07 -11.77
N ARG A 35 5.29 -5.67 -11.72
CA ARG A 35 4.09 -5.09 -11.13
C ARG A 35 3.77 -5.75 -9.79
N ARG A 36 3.32 -4.95 -8.83
CA ARG A 36 2.76 -5.42 -7.57
C ARG A 36 1.57 -4.56 -7.17
N GLU A 37 0.50 -5.18 -6.71
CA GLU A 37 -0.65 -4.48 -6.14
C GLU A 37 -0.36 -4.01 -4.72
N LEU A 38 -0.73 -2.77 -4.42
CA LEU A 38 -0.56 -2.16 -3.11
C LEU A 38 -1.93 -2.13 -2.42
N LYS A 39 -2.05 -2.84 -1.30
CA LYS A 39 -3.25 -2.79 -0.46
C LYS A 39 -3.28 -1.49 0.33
N GLU A 40 -4.44 -0.86 0.42
CA GLU A 40 -4.62 0.36 1.22
C GLU A 40 -4.47 0.04 2.71
N LEU A 41 -3.79 0.92 3.47
CA LEU A 41 -3.59 0.75 4.92
C LEU A 41 -4.90 0.61 5.70
N ASN A 42 -6.02 1.12 5.16
CA ASN A 42 -7.34 0.96 5.78
C ASN A 42 -7.83 -0.50 5.79
N GLU A 43 -7.40 -1.32 4.81
CA GLU A 43 -7.70 -2.75 4.75
C GLU A 43 -6.88 -3.55 5.78
N PHE A 44 -5.66 -3.08 6.09
CA PHE A 44 -4.85 -3.64 7.18
C PHE A 44 -5.45 -3.32 8.55
N ARG A 45 -6.13 -2.17 8.69
CA ARG A 45 -6.84 -1.79 9.91
C ARG A 45 -8.04 -2.70 10.21
N LYS A 46 -8.69 -3.26 9.18
CA LYS A 46 -9.77 -4.25 9.34
C LYS A 46 -9.26 -5.68 9.55
N THR A 47 -8.14 -6.06 8.94
CA THR A 47 -7.56 -7.40 9.09
C THR A 47 -6.72 -7.57 10.36
N ALA A 48 -6.19 -6.49 10.95
CA ALA A 48 -5.64 -6.49 12.31
C ALA A 48 -6.71 -6.76 13.38
N VAL A 49 -8.00 -6.57 13.08
CA VAL A 49 -9.09 -7.01 13.96
C VAL A 49 -9.28 -8.53 13.91
N ALA A 50 -8.90 -9.18 12.80
CA ALA A 50 -9.02 -10.64 12.63
C ALA A 50 -7.79 -11.42 13.13
N VAL A 51 -6.60 -10.80 13.10
CA VAL A 51 -5.37 -11.35 13.70
C VAL A 51 -5.11 -10.56 14.98
N GLY A 52 -5.65 -11.06 16.09
CA GLY A 52 -5.77 -10.31 17.35
C GLY A 52 -4.46 -9.69 17.86
N ASP A 53 -4.28 -8.39 17.61
CA ASP A 53 -3.41 -7.52 18.37
C ASP A 53 -4.22 -6.82 19.47
N LYS A 54 -4.04 -7.26 20.72
CA LYS A 54 -4.79 -6.80 21.92
C LYS A 54 -4.40 -5.40 22.42
N ASN A 55 -4.02 -4.47 21.55
CA ASN A 55 -3.63 -3.15 22.04
C ASN A 55 -3.98 -2.02 21.08
N ILE A 56 -5.27 -1.88 20.76
CA ILE A 56 -5.76 -0.63 20.20
C ILE A 56 -6.95 -0.12 21.00
N ASN A 57 -6.71 0.90 21.82
CA ASN A 57 -7.74 1.76 22.36
C ASN A 57 -8.05 2.85 21.33
N TRP A 58 -9.21 2.76 20.67
CA TRP A 58 -9.75 3.88 19.91
C TRP A 58 -10.77 4.58 20.81
N ASN A 59 -10.40 5.71 21.39
CA ASN A 59 -11.40 6.67 21.83
C ASN A 59 -12.09 7.18 20.54
N ALA A 60 -13.27 6.62 20.27
CA ALA A 60 -14.20 7.22 19.34
C ALA A 60 -14.75 8.47 20.05
N GLU A 61 -14.26 9.63 19.67
CA GLU A 61 -15.01 10.86 19.87
C GLU A 61 -16.01 10.90 18.70
N ASP A 62 -17.20 10.37 18.99
CA ASP A 62 -18.46 10.77 18.36
C ASP A 62 -18.61 12.28 18.50
N ASP A 63 -18.83 13.00 17.40
CA ASP A 63 -19.53 14.29 17.46
C ASP A 63 -20.17 14.58 16.09
N GLU A 64 -21.49 14.31 16.07
CA GLU A 64 -22.62 15.05 15.48
C GLU A 64 -22.57 15.60 14.04
#